data_AF-A0A2R6M8V1-F1
#
_entry.id   AF-A0A2R6M8V1-F1
#
_cell.length_a   1.000
_cell.length_b   1.000
_cell.length_c   1.000
_cell.angle_alpha   90.00
_cell.angle_beta   90.00
_cell.angle_gamma   90.00
#
_symmetry.space_group_name_H-M   'P 1'
#
loop_
_entity.id
_entity.type
_entity.pdbx_description
1 polymer ?
#
loop_
_entity_poly.entity_id
_entity_poly.type
_entity_poly.pdbx_seq_one_letter_code
_entity_poly.pdbx_strand_id
1 'polypeptide(L)'
;MTSALLLVGIAVAIFVGFNIGGSSTGVAFGPAVGSRVVSKLGAAGLMAGFALLGGWTVGRNVVATMGGEIVPAELFTLGASVGVLFFVGLALLVSNLFGVPASTSMTAVGAIVGLGLAIGRLKVDAV
;
A
#
# COMPACT_ATOMS: atom_id res chain seq x y z
N MET A 1 -6.37 25.57 0.63
CA MET A 1 -5.11 24.80 0.66
C MET A 1 -5.34 23.33 0.96
N THR A 2 -6.18 22.99 1.94
CA THR A 2 -6.57 21.61 2.27
C THR A 2 -7.18 20.83 1.09
N SER A 3 -8.01 21.47 0.26
CA SER A 3 -8.62 20.82 -0.91
C SER A 3 -7.61 20.36 -1.96
N ALA A 4 -6.54 21.13 -2.18
CA ALA A 4 -5.49 20.77 -3.14
C ALA A 4 -4.64 19.60 -2.63
N LEU A 5 -4.27 19.62 -1.34
CA LEU A 5 -3.55 18.51 -0.71
C LEU A 5 -4.37 17.21 -0.72
N LEU A 6 -5.69 17.31 -0.53
CA LEU A 6 -6.58 16.16 -0.58
C LEU A 6 -6.60 15.53 -1.99
N LEU A 7 -6.69 16.36 -3.04
CA LEU A 7 -6.61 15.89 -4.42
C LEU A 7 -5.28 15.19 -4.71
N VAL A 8 -4.17 15.76 -4.22
CA VAL A 8 -2.85 15.11 -4.32
C VAL A 8 -2.85 13.78 -3.55
N GLY A 9 -3.42 13.74 -2.35
CA GLY A 9 -3.51 12.50 -1.58
C GLY A 9 -4.33 11.41 -2.25
N ILE A 10 -5.44 11.77 -2.91
CA ILE A 10 -6.23 10.82 -3.71
C ILE A 10 -5.40 10.31 -4.89
N ALA A 11 -4.71 11.20 -5.61
CA ALA A 11 -3.84 10.80 -6.73
C ALA A 11 -2.72 9.86 -6.28
N VAL A 12 -2.09 10.14 -5.14
CA VAL A 12 -1.06 9.28 -4.54
C VAL A 12 -1.65 7.95 -4.08
N ALA A 13 -2.83 7.93 -3.47
CA ALA A 13 -3.48 6.68 -3.07
C ALA A 13 -3.79 5.78 -4.28
N ILE A 14 -4.27 6.37 -5.39
CA ILE A 14 -4.47 5.65 -6.66
C ILE A 14 -3.14 5.09 -7.18
N PHE A 15 -2.08 5.90 -7.15
CA PHE A 15 -0.73 5.49 -7.55
C PHE A 15 -0.22 4.30 -6.72
N VAL A 16 -0.40 4.33 -5.39
CA VAL A 16 -0.05 3.19 -4.52
C VAL A 16 -0.89 1.96 -4.89
N GLY A 17 -2.20 2.13 -5.05
CA GLY A 17 -3.11 1.04 -5.41
C GLY A 17 -2.71 0.34 -6.72
N PHE A 18 -2.33 1.11 -7.74
CA PHE A 18 -1.82 0.56 -9.01
C PHE A 18 -0.55 -0.28 -8.80
N ASN A 19 0.40 0.23 -8.00
CA ASN A 19 1.66 -0.47 -7.73
C ASN A 19 1.47 -1.74 -6.90
N ILE A 20 0.59 -1.70 -5.89
CA ILE A 20 0.19 -2.89 -5.12
C ILE A 20 -0.43 -3.94 -6.04
N GLY A 21 -1.35 -3.52 -6.92
CA GLY A 21 -1.99 -4.39 -7.90
C GLY A 21 -0.97 -5.13 -8.78
N GLY A 22 0.00 -4.40 -9.35
CA GLY A 22 1.06 -5.01 -10.17
C GLY A 22 1.85 -6.08 -9.44
N SER A 23 2.37 -5.75 -8.25
CA SER A 23 3.21 -6.67 -7.45
C SER A 23 2.43 -7.91 -6.98
N SER A 24 1.24 -7.71 -6.41
CA SER A 24 0.48 -8.79 -5.77
C SER A 24 -0.23 -9.71 -6.77
N THR A 25 -0.68 -9.19 -7.92
CA THR A 25 -1.35 -10.02 -8.94
C THR A 25 -0.37 -11.05 -9.52
N GLY A 26 0.88 -10.65 -9.76
CA GLY A 26 1.91 -11.56 -10.28
C GLY A 26 2.19 -12.72 -9.33
N VAL A 27 2.26 -12.46 -8.02
CA VAL A 27 2.47 -13.50 -7.00
C VAL A 27 1.26 -14.43 -6.88
N ALA A 28 0.05 -13.87 -6.84
CA ALA A 28 -1.17 -14.66 -6.61
C ALA A 28 -1.59 -15.49 -7.84
N PHE A 29 -1.49 -14.92 -9.04
CA PHE A 29 -2.01 -15.53 -10.27
C PHE A 29 -0.91 -16.03 -11.22
N GLY A 30 0.37 -15.81 -10.92
CA GLY A 30 1.50 -16.23 -11.76
C GLY A 30 1.44 -17.71 -12.16
N PRO A 31 1.28 -18.65 -11.22
CA PRO A 31 1.16 -20.07 -11.54
C PRO A 31 -0.07 -20.41 -12.41
N ALA A 32 -1.23 -19.82 -12.13
CA ALA A 32 -2.49 -20.10 -12.84
C ALA A 32 -2.50 -19.55 -14.28
N VAL A 33 -1.87 -18.39 -14.48
CA VAL A 33 -1.66 -17.81 -15.82
C VAL A 33 -0.56 -18.58 -16.57
N GLY A 34 0.51 -18.96 -15.87
CA GLY A 34 1.62 -19.73 -16.43
C GLY A 34 1.20 -21.13 -16.89
N SER A 35 0.30 -21.79 -16.15
CA SER A 35 -0.28 -23.09 -16.50
C SER A 35 -1.41 -23.00 -17.54
N ARG A 36 -1.77 -21.79 -18.01
CA ARG A 36 -2.85 -21.51 -18.97
C ARG A 36 -4.24 -21.92 -18.47
N VAL A 37 -4.43 -22.09 -17.16
CA VAL A 37 -5.76 -22.35 -16.57
C VAL A 37 -6.60 -21.07 -16.57
N VAL A 38 -5.97 -19.91 -16.40
CA VAL A 38 -6.63 -18.60 -16.38
C VAL A 38 -5.95 -17.64 -17.35
N SER A 39 -6.73 -16.85 -18.08
CA SER A 39 -6.19 -15.79 -18.95
C SER A 39 -5.68 -14.60 -18.15
N LYS A 40 -4.77 -13.80 -18.71
CA LYS A 40 -4.26 -12.57 -18.05
C LYS A 40 -5.38 -11.61 -17.65
N LEU A 41 -6.38 -11.44 -18.52
CA LEU A 41 -7.54 -10.59 -18.24
C LEU A 41 -8.45 -11.20 -17.17
N GLY A 42 -8.64 -12.52 -17.18
CA GLY A 42 -9.40 -13.22 -16.15
C GLY A 42 -8.77 -13.07 -14.76
N ALA A 43 -7.44 -13.23 -14.68
CA ALA A 43 -6.68 -13.03 -13.45
C ALA A 43 -6.79 -11.58 -12.94
N ALA A 44 -6.65 -10.58 -13.83
CA ALA A 44 -6.80 -9.18 -13.47
C ALA A 44 -8.20 -8.84 -12.95
N GLY A 45 -9.25 -9.36 -13.60
CA GLY A 45 -10.64 -9.15 -13.17
C GLY A 45 -10.95 -9.80 -11.82
N LEU A 46 -10.52 -11.04 -11.62
CA LEU A 46 -10.66 -11.75 -10.35
C LEU A 46 -9.92 -11.01 -9.23
N MET A 47 -8.66 -10.65 -9.46
CA MET A 47 -7.87 -9.91 -8.48
C MET A 47 -8.52 -8.58 -8.12
N ALA A 48 -8.96 -7.79 -9.10
CA ALA A 48 -9.62 -6.51 -8.83
C ALA A 48 -10.89 -6.68 -7.99
N GLY A 49 -11.75 -7.64 -8.34
CA GLY A 49 -12.97 -7.92 -7.60
C GLY A 49 -12.71 -8.33 -6.15
N PHE A 50 -11.84 -9.31 -5.93
CA PHE A 50 -11.53 -9.80 -4.58
C PHE A 50 -10.68 -8.80 -3.76
N ALA A 51 -9.82 -8.01 -4.40
CA ALA A 51 -9.09 -6.94 -3.71
C ALA A 51 -10.03 -5.85 -3.19
N LEU A 52 -11.04 -5.45 -3.97
CA LEU A 52 -12.05 -4.49 -3.53
C LEU A 52 -12.90 -5.07 -2.39
N LEU A 53 -13.37 -6.31 -2.53
CA LEU A 53 -14.16 -6.99 -1.50
C LEU A 53 -13.37 -7.17 -0.20
N GLY A 54 -12.13 -7.66 -0.29
CA GLY A 54 -11.24 -7.86 0.85
C GLY A 54 -10.84 -6.54 1.50
N GLY A 55 -10.52 -5.52 0.70
CA GLY A 55 -10.21 -4.18 1.18
C GLY A 55 -11.38 -3.52 1.93
N TRP A 56 -12.59 -3.71 1.43
CA TRP A 56 -13.80 -3.17 2.08
C TRP A 56 -14.15 -3.89 3.39
N THR A 57 -13.91 -5.21 3.47
CA THR A 57 -14.34 -6.04 4.60
C THR A 57 -13.25 -6.19 5.65
N VAL A 58 -12.15 -6.86 5.32
CA VAL A 58 -11.08 -7.23 6.26
C VAL A 58 -9.95 -6.19 6.28
N GLY A 59 -9.71 -5.52 5.15
CA GLY A 59 -8.63 -4.54 5.01
C GLY A 59 -8.70 -3.36 5.98
N ARG A 60 -9.91 -3.04 6.49
CA ARG A 60 -10.11 -1.99 7.49
C ARG A 60 -9.35 -2.24 8.80
N ASN A 61 -9.18 -3.51 9.19
CA ASN A 61 -8.42 -3.86 10.39
C ASN A 61 -6.94 -3.47 10.22
N VAL A 62 -6.37 -3.68 9.04
CA VAL A 62 -4.97 -3.30 8.73
C VAL A 62 -4.80 -1.77 8.74
N VAL A 63 -5.78 -1.05 8.19
CA VAL A 63 -5.78 0.43 8.23
C VAL A 63 -5.85 0.95 9.67
N ALA A 64 -6.62 0.31 10.55
CA ALA A 64 -6.71 0.69 11.96
C ALA A 64 -5.36 0.50 12.68
N THR A 65 -4.70 -0.65 12.50
CA THR A 65 -3.38 -0.91 13.08
C THR A 65 -2.31 0.05 12.52
N MET A 66 -2.23 0.20 11.20
CA MET A 66 -1.23 1.06 10.56
C MET A 66 -1.44 2.55 10.88
N GLY A 67 -2.69 2.98 11.05
CA GLY A 67 -3.06 4.37 11.29
C GLY A 67 -3.02 4.83 12.74
N GLY A 68 -2.73 3.96 13.70
CA GLY A 68 -2.76 4.35 15.12
C GLY A 68 -1.92 3.52 16.09
N GLU A 69 -1.56 2.28 15.76
CA GLU A 69 -0.82 1.40 16.67
C GLU A 69 0.71 1.53 16.48
N ILE A 70 1.18 1.73 15.24
CA ILE A 70 2.63 1.86 14.93
C ILE A 70 3.14 3.25 15.30
N VAL A 71 2.43 4.30 14.89
CA VAL A 71 2.72 5.70 15.19
C VAL A 71 1.43 6.35 15.70
N PRO A 72 1.48 7.19 16.75
CA PRO A 72 0.29 7.87 17.27
C PRO A 72 -0.54 8.53 16.15
N ALA A 73 -1.85 8.27 16.13
CA ALA A 73 -2.76 8.73 15.09
C ALA A 73 -2.72 10.26 14.87
N GLU A 74 -2.43 11.01 15.93
CA GLU A 74 -2.27 12.47 15.94
C GLU A 74 -1.17 12.97 14.99
N LEU A 75 -0.22 12.11 14.65
CA LEU A 75 0.92 12.44 13.78
C LEU A 75 0.61 12.22 12.29
N PHE A 76 -0.48 11.51 11.97
CA PHE A 76 -0.97 11.33 10.60
C PHE A 76 -1.80 12.53 10.13
N THR A 77 -1.16 13.69 10.05
CA THR A 77 -1.72 14.83 9.32
C THR A 77 -1.91 14.48 7.84
N LEU A 78 -2.79 15.19 7.13
CA LEU A 78 -2.99 14.97 5.69
C LEU A 78 -1.65 15.02 4.92
N GLY A 79 -0.77 15.97 5.25
CA GLY A 79 0.55 16.07 4.61
C GLY A 79 1.46 14.88 4.91
N ALA A 80 1.49 14.41 6.16
CA ALA A 80 2.28 13.24 6.55
C ALA A 80 1.78 11.96 5.87
N SER A 81 0.46 11.75 5.82
CA SER A 81 -0.16 10.60 5.14
C SER A 81 0.14 10.59 3.65
N VAL A 82 0.09 11.76 2.98
CA VAL A 82 0.49 11.89 1.58
C VAL A 82 1.96 11.54 1.39
N GLY A 83 2.85 12.04 2.24
CA GLY A 83 4.27 11.73 2.20
C GLY A 83 4.56 10.22 2.36
N VAL A 84 3.97 9.59 3.38
CA VAL A 84 4.09 8.15 3.63
C VAL A 84 3.61 7.35 2.41
N LEU A 85 2.39 7.61 1.93
CA LEU A 85 1.85 6.91 0.77
C LEU A 85 2.72 7.12 -0.47
N PHE A 86 3.26 8.31 -0.67
CA PHE A 86 4.15 8.59 -1.80
C PHE A 86 5.41 7.73 -1.76
N PHE A 87 6.09 7.64 -0.61
CA PHE A 87 7.27 6.78 -0.48
C PHE A 87 6.95 5.29 -0.59
N VAL A 88 5.79 4.85 -0.09
CA VAL A 88 5.32 3.47 -0.28
C VAL A 88 5.13 3.17 -1.77
N GLY A 89 4.39 4.03 -2.48
CA GLY A 89 4.14 3.87 -3.90
C GLY A 89 5.42 3.92 -4.73
N LEU A 90 6.35 4.80 -4.38
CA LEU A 90 7.64 4.94 -5.07
C LEU A 90 8.49 3.69 -4.90
N ALA A 91 8.61 3.16 -3.68
CA ALA A 91 9.35 1.93 -3.42
C ALA A 91 8.76 0.74 -4.19
N LEU A 92 7.43 0.60 -4.18
CA LEU A 92 6.75 -0.45 -4.94
C LEU A 92 6.90 -0.28 -6.45
N LEU A 93 6.88 0.97 -6.96
CA LEU A 93 7.14 1.25 -8.37
C LEU A 93 8.53 0.78 -8.77
N VAL A 94 9.55 1.11 -7.98
CA VAL A 94 10.93 0.67 -8.23
C VAL A 94 10.99 -0.86 -8.27
N SER A 95 10.41 -1.55 -7.28
CA SER A 95 10.38 -3.02 -7.26
C SER A 95 9.66 -3.63 -8.46
N ASN A 96 8.52 -3.05 -8.85
CA ASN A 96 7.76 -3.47 -10.04
C ASN A 96 8.56 -3.29 -11.33
N LEU A 97 9.33 -2.19 -11.47
CA LEU A 97 10.19 -1.93 -12.62
C LEU A 97 11.32 -2.98 -12.75
N PHE A 98 11.86 -3.44 -11.62
CA PHE A 98 12.84 -4.53 -11.58
C PHE A 98 12.19 -5.93 -11.68
N GLY A 99 10.86 -6.03 -11.74
CA GLY A 99 10.14 -7.31 -11.78
C GLY A 99 10.24 -8.12 -10.48
N VAL A 100 10.60 -7.47 -9.36
CA VAL A 100 10.73 -8.12 -8.05
C VAL A 100 9.44 -7.89 -7.25
N PRO A 101 8.70 -8.94 -6.87
CA PRO A 101 7.51 -8.78 -6.04
C PRO A 101 7.90 -8.34 -4.63
N ALA A 102 7.63 -7.08 -4.30
CA ALA A 102 7.90 -6.53 -2.97
C ALA A 102 6.71 -6.70 -2.01
N SER A 103 7.03 -6.85 -0.72
CA SER A 103 6.04 -6.93 0.35
C SER A 103 5.46 -5.55 0.65
N THR A 104 4.20 -5.36 0.29
CA THR A 104 3.47 -4.09 0.47
C THR A 104 3.34 -3.70 1.94
N SER A 105 3.08 -4.67 2.82
CA SER A 105 3.01 -4.44 4.26
C SER A 105 4.35 -3.99 4.84
N MET A 106 5.47 -4.64 4.47
CA MET A 106 6.79 -4.23 4.98
C MET A 106 7.19 -2.86 4.45
N THR A 107 6.90 -2.55 3.18
CA THR A 107 7.13 -1.22 2.61
C THR A 107 6.32 -0.14 3.33
N ALA A 108 5.05 -0.42 3.65
CA ALA A 108 4.18 0.50 4.40
C ALA A 108 4.70 0.75 5.82
N VAL A 109 5.01 -0.32 6.56
CA VAL A 109 5.59 -0.21 7.91
C VAL A 109 6.91 0.57 7.86
N GLY A 110 7.80 0.26 6.92
CA GLY A 110 9.07 0.97 6.77
C GLY A 110 8.91 2.47 6.55
N ALA A 111 7.94 2.89 5.73
CA ALA A 111 7.64 4.31 5.52
C ALA A 111 7.06 4.98 6.77
N ILE A 112 6.18 4.29 7.50
CA ILE A 112 5.59 4.78 8.76
C ILE A 112 6.66 4.90 9.85
N VAL A 113 7.54 3.91 9.99
CA VAL A 113 8.69 3.95 10.90
C VAL A 113 9.62 5.10 10.53
N GLY A 114 9.89 5.31 9.23
CA GLY A 114 10.67 6.44 8.75
C GLY A 114 10.07 7.80 9.15
N LEU A 115 8.74 7.96 9.03
CA LEU A 115 8.04 9.13 9.54
C LEU A 115 8.23 9.27 11.07
N GLY A 116 8.02 8.18 11.83
CA GLY A 116 8.18 8.14 13.29
C GLY A 116 9.58 8.54 13.77
N LEU A 117 10.62 8.12 13.03
CA LEU A 117 12.01 8.51 13.28
C LEU A 117 12.27 9.99 12.95
N ALA A 118 11.76 10.48 11.81
CA ALA A 118 11.96 11.87 11.38
C ALA A 118 11.36 12.90 12.36
N ILE A 119 10.27 12.53 13.03
CA ILE A 119 9.58 13.37 14.03
C ILE A 119 10.02 13.05 15.48
N GLY A 120 10.89 12.06 15.69
CA GLY A 120 11.40 11.67 17.00
C GLY A 120 10.38 11.06 17.96
N ARG A 121 9.28 10.46 17.44
CA ARG A 121 8.18 9.91 18.25
C ARG A 121 7.80 8.48 17.89
N LEU A 122 8.80 7.67 17.54
CA LEU A 122 8.60 6.24 17.29
C LEU A 122 8.30 5.50 18.60
N LYS A 123 7.22 4.71 18.63
CA LYS A 123 6.95 3.78 19.73
C LYS A 123 7.71 2.49 19.47
N VAL A 124 8.78 2.25 20.22
CA VAL A 124 9.67 1.09 20.03
C VAL A 124 9.05 -0.20 20.60
N ASP A 125 8.09 -0.07 21.52
CA ASP A 125 7.44 -1.20 22.21
C ASP A 125 6.22 -1.77 21.45
N ALA A 126 5.97 -1.32 20.22
CA ALA A 126 4.79 -1.71 19.42
C ALA A 126 5.02 -2.96 18.52
N VAL A 127 6.14 -3.67 18.70
CA VAL A 127 6.52 -4.88 17.96
C VAL A 127 6.74 -6.05 18.91
#